data_AF-A0A8T6REJ9-F1
#
_entry.id   AF-A0A8T6REJ9-F1
#
_cell.length_a   1.000
_cell.length_b   1.000
_cell.length_c   1.000
_cell.angle_alpha   90.00
_cell.angle_beta   90.00
_cell.angle_gamma   90.00
#
_symmetry.space_group_name_H-M   'P 1'
#
loop_
_entity.id
_entity.type
_entity.pdbx_description
1 polymer ?
#
loop_
_entity_poly.entity_id
_entity_poly.type
_entity_poly.pdbx_seq_one_letter_code
_entity_poly.pdbx_strand_id
1 'polypeptide(L)'
;MILCQFEGGCMGCCKHRYKNRNKILEALEKNTFDLKISKTIEQFRDRAPRFQLRFGICMNAVMINEHVFCPLHAECNQGIDYREGYCSLDYFCGTAREFLNWNNQDRQKFLDFIKFKKLNPIEYSIKMYNGILLREFKKTLKKIN
;
A
#
# COMPACT_ATOMS: atom_id res chain seq x y z
N MET A 1 -9.26 7.16 8.06
CA MET A 1 -8.03 7.21 7.24
C MET A 1 -7.34 5.87 7.29
N ILE A 2 -7.18 5.21 6.15
CA ILE A 2 -6.51 3.91 6.05
C ILE A 2 -5.01 4.18 5.84
N LEU A 3 -4.16 3.78 6.79
CA LEU A 3 -2.69 3.96 6.72
C LEU A 3 -2.09 3.38 5.42
N CYS A 4 -2.73 2.34 4.87
CA CYS A 4 -2.35 1.72 3.60
C CYS A 4 -2.65 2.58 2.36
N GLN A 5 -3.33 3.72 2.48
CA GLN A 5 -3.55 4.69 1.40
C GLN A 5 -2.93 6.07 1.67
N PHE A 6 -2.29 6.25 2.83
CA PHE A 6 -1.65 7.51 3.20
C PHE A 6 -0.50 7.89 2.26
N GLU A 7 -0.46 9.15 1.79
CA GLU A 7 0.59 9.76 0.94
C GLU A 7 0.96 8.93 -0.30
N GLY A 8 -0.05 8.44 -1.03
CA GLY A 8 0.20 7.64 -2.24
C GLY A 8 0.49 6.18 -1.98
N GLY A 9 -0.08 5.65 -0.88
CA GLY A 9 -0.44 4.25 -0.68
C GLY A 9 0.67 3.24 -0.45
N CYS A 10 0.27 2.14 0.19
CA CYS A 10 1.11 1.00 0.54
C CYS A 10 0.84 -0.13 -0.45
N MET A 11 1.89 -0.69 -1.02
CA MET A 11 1.84 -1.88 -1.87
C MET A 11 1.47 -3.16 -1.11
N GLY A 12 1.10 -3.10 0.17
CA GLY A 12 1.25 -4.20 1.13
C GLY A 12 0.08 -5.16 1.36
N CYS A 13 -1.07 -5.01 0.70
CA CYS A 13 -2.29 -5.74 1.09
C CYS A 13 -2.26 -7.27 0.88
N CYS A 14 -1.24 -7.86 0.25
CA CYS A 14 -1.25 -9.29 -0.14
C CYS A 14 0.04 -10.07 0.21
N LYS A 15 0.54 -9.98 1.45
CA LYS A 15 1.63 -10.86 1.97
C LYS A 15 2.88 -10.91 1.05
N HIS A 16 3.41 -9.75 0.71
CA HIS A 16 4.48 -9.62 -0.29
C HIS A 16 5.88 -10.01 0.23
N ARG A 17 6.70 -10.61 -0.63
CA ARG A 17 8.17 -10.58 -0.52
C ARG A 17 8.68 -9.73 -1.67
N TYR A 18 8.97 -8.46 -1.38
CA TYR A 18 9.53 -7.55 -2.37
C TYR A 18 10.91 -8.07 -2.82
N LYS A 19 11.13 -8.17 -4.14
CA LYS A 19 12.43 -8.56 -4.71
C LYS A 19 13.42 -7.40 -4.63
N ASN A 20 13.54 -6.64 -5.72
CA ASN A 20 14.37 -5.45 -5.82
C ASN A 20 13.57 -4.30 -6.45
N ARG A 21 14.05 -3.06 -6.28
CA ARG A 21 13.37 -1.84 -6.74
C ARG A 21 12.98 -1.90 -8.22
N ASN A 22 13.87 -2.36 -9.08
CA ASN A 22 13.62 -2.42 -10.53
C ASN A 22 12.45 -3.36 -10.87
N LYS A 23 12.35 -4.51 -10.21
CA LYS A 23 11.23 -5.45 -10.41
C LYS A 23 9.90 -4.92 -9.85
N ILE A 24 9.95 -4.10 -8.81
CA ILE A 24 8.76 -3.41 -8.29
C ILE A 24 8.26 -2.39 -9.31
N LEU A 25 9.17 -1.56 -9.85
CA LEU A 25 8.84 -0.58 -10.89
C LEU A 25 8.28 -1.27 -12.15
N GLU A 26 8.93 -2.32 -12.62
CA GLU A 26 8.46 -3.11 -13.76
C GLU A 26 7.05 -3.69 -13.53
N ALA A 27 6.76 -4.15 -12.30
CA ALA A 27 5.43 -4.64 -11.96
C ALA A 27 4.38 -3.51 -12.00
N LEU A 28 4.68 -2.38 -11.37
CA LEU A 28 3.79 -1.22 -11.30
C LEU A 28 3.52 -0.62 -12.68
N GLU A 29 4.55 -0.44 -13.50
CA GLU A 29 4.42 0.08 -14.87
C GLU A 29 3.50 -0.79 -15.72
N LYS A 30 3.71 -2.10 -15.68
CA LYS A 30 2.86 -3.01 -16.45
C LYS A 30 1.44 -3.07 -15.90
N ASN A 31 1.24 -3.04 -14.58
CA ASN A 31 -0.11 -2.97 -14.01
C ASN A 31 -0.81 -1.65 -14.39
N THR A 32 -0.08 -0.52 -14.39
CA THR A 32 -0.60 0.77 -14.86
C THR A 32 -0.96 0.72 -16.35
N PHE A 33 -0.14 0.05 -17.18
CA PHE A 33 -0.46 -0.16 -18.58
C PHE A 33 -1.73 -1.00 -18.75
N ASP A 34 -1.84 -2.13 -18.03
CA ASP A 34 -3.04 -2.99 -18.04
C ASP A 34 -4.30 -2.19 -17.67
N LEU A 35 -4.20 -1.28 -16.69
CA LEU A 35 -5.31 -0.39 -16.30
C LEU A 35 -5.71 0.54 -17.45
N LYS A 36 -4.75 1.16 -18.12
CA LYS A 36 -5.01 2.10 -19.23
C LYS A 36 -5.70 1.45 -20.43
N ILE A 37 -5.40 0.19 -20.71
CA ILE A 37 -6.00 -0.53 -21.85
C ILE A 37 -7.31 -1.24 -21.48
N SER A 38 -7.64 -1.32 -20.19
CA SER A 38 -8.90 -1.90 -19.72
C SER A 38 -10.05 -0.93 -19.95
N LYS A 39 -11.17 -1.44 -20.47
CA LYS A 39 -12.38 -0.64 -20.72
C LYS A 39 -13.21 -0.41 -19.45
N THR A 40 -13.13 -1.35 -18.50
CA THR A 40 -13.82 -1.25 -17.21
C THR A 40 -12.90 -1.67 -16.06
N ILE A 41 -13.29 -1.29 -14.84
CA ILE A 41 -12.53 -1.61 -13.63
C ILE A 41 -12.57 -3.10 -13.31
N GLU A 42 -13.67 -3.78 -13.62
CA GLU A 42 -13.83 -5.23 -13.50
C GLU A 42 -12.97 -5.96 -14.52
N GLN A 43 -12.90 -5.47 -15.77
CA GLN A 43 -11.98 -6.04 -16.76
C GLN A 43 -10.53 -5.96 -16.26
N PHE A 44 -10.15 -4.83 -15.67
CA PHE A 44 -8.84 -4.70 -15.03
C PHE A 44 -8.66 -5.69 -13.87
N ARG A 45 -9.64 -5.79 -12.96
CA ARG A 45 -9.60 -6.72 -11.82
C ARG A 45 -9.46 -8.18 -12.27
N ASP A 46 -10.25 -8.59 -13.25
CA ASP A 46 -10.44 -9.99 -13.64
C ASP A 46 -9.41 -10.50 -14.65
N ARG A 47 -8.48 -9.64 -15.10
CA ARG A 47 -7.41 -10.01 -16.05
C ARG A 47 -6.44 -11.08 -15.54
N ALA A 48 -6.45 -11.38 -14.25
CA ALA A 48 -5.56 -12.33 -13.60
C ALA A 48 -6.26 -13.02 -12.41
N PRO A 49 -5.86 -14.25 -12.03
CA PRO A 49 -6.38 -14.92 -10.84
C PRO A 49 -6.19 -14.11 -9.56
N ARG A 50 -7.12 -14.31 -8.61
CA ARG A 50 -7.31 -13.56 -7.36
C ARG A 50 -6.06 -13.33 -6.51
N PHE A 51 -5.08 -14.24 -6.55
CA PHE A 51 -3.85 -14.18 -5.75
C PHE A 51 -2.58 -14.14 -6.58
N GLN A 52 -2.70 -13.91 -7.89
CA GLN A 52 -1.54 -13.74 -8.74
C GLN A 52 -0.77 -12.48 -8.33
N LEU A 53 0.54 -12.60 -8.22
CA LEU A 53 1.45 -11.50 -7.94
C LEU A 53 2.44 -11.33 -9.09
N ARG A 54 2.78 -10.08 -9.40
CA ARG A 54 3.83 -9.73 -10.36
C ARG A 54 5.08 -9.33 -9.61
N PHE A 55 6.08 -10.20 -9.57
CA PHE A 55 7.31 -10.00 -8.79
C PHE A 55 7.09 -9.69 -7.30
N GLY A 56 6.02 -10.25 -6.72
CA GLY A 56 5.65 -9.98 -5.33
C GLY A 56 4.89 -8.66 -5.14
N ILE A 57 4.40 -8.03 -6.20
CA ILE A 57 3.48 -6.90 -6.16
C ILE A 57 2.07 -7.37 -6.55
N CYS A 58 1.07 -6.89 -5.83
CA CYS A 58 -0.33 -7.10 -6.18
C CYS A 58 -0.59 -6.66 -7.61
N MET A 59 -1.29 -7.48 -8.41
CA MET A 59 -1.67 -7.12 -9.77
C MET A 59 -2.49 -5.82 -9.80
N ASN A 60 -3.25 -5.51 -8.75
CA ASN A 60 -4.08 -4.31 -8.72
C ASN A 60 -3.34 -3.06 -8.18
N ALA A 61 -2.06 -3.18 -7.80
CA ALA A 61 -1.26 -2.01 -7.44
C ALA A 61 -0.75 -1.31 -8.71
N VAL A 62 -1.12 -0.04 -8.88
CA VAL A 62 -0.72 0.80 -10.03
C VAL A 62 0.03 2.02 -9.53
N MET A 63 0.82 2.63 -10.42
CA MET A 63 1.51 3.89 -10.17
C MET A 63 1.03 4.96 -11.15
N ILE A 64 0.55 6.10 -10.63
CA ILE A 64 0.12 7.27 -11.39
C ILE A 64 0.66 8.52 -10.69
N ASN A 65 1.30 9.42 -11.44
CA ASN A 65 1.92 10.65 -10.92
C ASN A 65 2.81 10.37 -9.70
N GLU A 66 3.66 9.34 -9.79
CA GLU A 66 4.57 8.89 -8.72
C GLU A 66 3.89 8.32 -7.45
N HIS A 67 2.55 8.26 -7.40
CA HIS A 67 1.79 7.67 -6.30
C HIS A 67 1.33 6.25 -6.61
N VAL A 68 1.35 5.37 -5.60
CA VAL A 68 0.96 3.97 -5.74
C VAL A 68 -0.38 3.70 -5.06
N PHE A 69 -1.37 3.22 -5.80
CA PHE A 69 -2.67 2.90 -5.20
C PHE A 69 -3.34 1.71 -5.88
N CYS A 70 -4.50 1.33 -5.34
CA CYS A 70 -5.35 0.29 -5.90
C CYS A 70 -6.59 0.97 -6.48
N PRO A 71 -6.80 0.94 -7.81
CA PRO A 71 -7.95 1.59 -8.43
C PRO A 71 -9.26 0.85 -8.12
N LEU A 72 -9.21 -0.33 -7.50
CA LEU A 72 -10.38 -1.08 -7.05
C LEU A 72 -10.96 -0.57 -5.72
N HIS A 73 -10.26 0.32 -5.00
CA HIS A 73 -10.68 0.81 -3.70
C HIS A 73 -11.98 1.63 -3.81
N ALA A 74 -12.87 1.57 -2.80
CA ALA A 74 -14.10 2.35 -2.75
C ALA A 74 -13.87 3.87 -2.91
N GLU A 75 -12.78 4.39 -2.35
CA GLU A 75 -12.35 5.79 -2.49
C GLU A 75 -12.11 6.21 -3.96
N CYS A 76 -11.80 5.25 -4.85
CA CYS A 76 -11.61 5.50 -6.28
C CYS A 76 -12.90 5.28 -7.11
N ASN A 77 -13.98 4.77 -6.49
CA ASN A 77 -15.14 4.23 -7.20
C ASN A 77 -16.48 4.62 -6.55
N GLN A 78 -16.60 5.86 -6.08
CA GLN A 78 -17.86 6.39 -5.52
C GLN A 78 -18.47 5.52 -4.41
N GLY A 79 -17.62 4.87 -3.60
CA GLY A 79 -18.05 4.00 -2.51
C GLY A 79 -18.15 2.50 -2.84
N ILE A 80 -18.02 2.11 -4.11
CA ILE A 80 -18.07 0.69 -4.52
C ILE A 80 -16.69 0.06 -4.37
N ASP A 81 -16.56 -0.97 -3.53
CA ASP A 81 -15.30 -1.68 -3.32
C ASP A 81 -15.16 -2.91 -4.24
N TYR A 82 -14.53 -2.73 -5.40
CA TYR A 82 -14.29 -3.82 -6.36
C TYR A 82 -13.29 -4.87 -5.89
N ARG A 83 -12.70 -4.70 -4.69
CA ARG A 83 -11.81 -5.68 -4.06
C ARG A 83 -12.59 -6.76 -3.31
N GLU A 84 -13.87 -6.55 -2.97
CA GLU A 84 -14.69 -7.53 -2.28
C GLU A 84 -14.73 -8.85 -3.06
N GLY A 85 -14.51 -9.97 -2.39
CA GLY A 85 -14.43 -11.27 -3.08
C GLY A 85 -13.18 -11.46 -3.96
N TYR A 86 -12.25 -10.49 -4.01
CA TYR A 86 -11.01 -10.56 -4.82
C TYR A 86 -9.72 -10.26 -4.05
N CYS A 87 -9.77 -9.52 -2.96
CA CYS A 87 -8.60 -9.26 -2.12
C CYS A 87 -8.84 -9.76 -0.70
N SER A 88 -7.76 -9.87 0.07
CA SER A 88 -7.83 -10.02 1.53
C SER A 88 -7.95 -8.63 2.15
N LEU A 89 -9.17 -8.14 2.29
CA LEU A 89 -9.47 -6.82 2.86
C LEU A 89 -9.02 -6.70 4.33
N ASP A 90 -8.96 -7.82 5.04
CA ASP A 90 -8.62 -7.87 6.46
C ASP A 90 -7.12 -8.03 6.71
N TYR A 91 -6.31 -8.09 5.65
CA TYR A 91 -4.86 -8.23 5.81
C TYR A 91 -4.21 -6.89 6.14
N PHE A 92 -3.59 -6.84 7.32
CA PHE A 92 -2.71 -5.75 7.73
C PHE A 92 -1.29 -6.26 7.97
N CYS A 93 -0.29 -5.54 7.42
CA CYS A 93 1.10 -5.76 7.79
C CYS A 93 1.33 -5.42 9.28
N GLY A 94 2.43 -5.88 9.87
CA GLY A 94 2.70 -5.68 11.30
C GLY A 94 2.61 -4.22 11.73
N THR A 95 3.14 -3.28 10.92
CA THR A 95 3.04 -1.84 11.20
C THR A 95 1.61 -1.33 11.17
N ALA A 96 0.82 -1.71 10.16
CA ALA A 96 -0.57 -1.27 10.06
C ALA A 96 -1.43 -1.86 11.18
N ARG A 97 -1.18 -3.11 11.56
CA ARG A 97 -1.89 -3.79 12.65
C ARG A 97 -1.62 -3.10 13.99
N GLU A 98 -0.37 -2.73 14.25
CA GLU A 98 0.00 -1.95 15.43
C GLU A 98 -0.67 -0.56 15.43
N PHE A 99 -0.62 0.15 14.31
CA PHE A 99 -1.23 1.47 14.16
C PHE A 99 -2.74 1.47 14.42
N LEU A 100 -3.44 0.40 14.01
CA LEU A 100 -4.86 0.23 14.28
C LEU A 100 -5.18 0.09 15.78
N ASN A 101 -4.24 -0.36 16.59
CA ASN A 101 -4.43 -0.48 18.04
C ASN A 101 -4.10 0.82 18.81
N TRP A 102 -3.55 1.84 18.14
CA TRP A 102 -3.22 3.11 18.77
C TRP A 102 -4.42 4.04 18.91
N ASN A 103 -4.37 4.90 19.93
CA ASN A 103 -5.28 6.05 20.05
C ASN A 103 -5.02 7.09 18.95
N ASN A 104 -5.95 8.04 18.78
CA ASN A 104 -5.86 9.04 17.72
C ASN A 104 -4.61 9.93 17.82
N GLN A 105 -4.15 10.25 19.03
CA GLN A 105 -2.99 11.10 19.24
C GLN A 105 -1.70 10.41 18.75
N ASP A 106 -1.51 9.14 19.09
CA ASP A 106 -0.32 8.38 18.70
C ASP A 106 -0.35 8.03 17.21
N ARG A 107 -1.54 7.78 16.65
CA ARG A 107 -1.72 7.70 15.19
C ARG A 107 -1.26 8.98 14.51
N GLN A 108 -1.69 10.15 14.99
CA GLN A 108 -1.30 11.42 14.39
C GLN A 108 0.21 11.65 14.47
N LYS A 109 0.84 11.41 15.63
CA LYS A 109 2.30 11.50 15.79
C LYS A 109 3.05 10.62 14.79
N PHE A 110 2.55 9.42 14.52
CA PHE A 110 3.17 8.52 13.54
C PHE A 110 3.00 9.00 12.10
N LEU A 111 1.84 9.55 11.75
CA LEU A 111 1.61 10.15 10.43
C LEU A 111 2.52 11.35 10.20
N ASP A 112 2.70 12.20 11.22
CA ASP A 112 3.60 13.35 11.15
C ASP A 112 5.07 12.90 11.03
N PHE A 113 5.46 11.85 11.76
CA PHE A 113 6.77 11.21 11.62
C PHE A 113 7.01 10.68 10.20
N ILE A 114 6.00 10.05 9.58
CA ILE A 114 6.10 9.59 8.19
C ILE A 114 6.27 10.78 7.23
N LYS A 115 5.46 11.83 7.38
CA LYS A 115 5.55 13.05 6.56
C LYS A 115 6.93 13.70 6.63
N PHE A 116 7.49 13.78 7.84
CA PHE A 116 8.83 14.33 8.05
C PHE A 116 9.92 13.56 7.29
N LYS A 117 9.75 12.24 7.08
CA LYS A 117 10.75 11.39 6.41
C LYS A 117 10.83 11.61 4.89
N LYS A 118 9.83 12.26 4.27
CA LYS A 118 9.78 12.56 2.81
C LYS A 118 10.12 11.34 1.93
N LEU A 119 9.55 10.19 2.25
CA LEU A 119 9.83 8.93 1.54
C LEU A 119 9.07 8.90 0.22
N ASN A 120 9.67 8.34 -0.82
CA ASN A 120 8.90 7.96 -2.01
C ASN A 120 8.01 6.74 -1.70
N PRO A 121 6.94 6.47 -2.47
CA PRO A 121 5.98 5.41 -2.13
C PRO A 121 6.56 3.99 -2.10
N ILE A 122 7.63 3.73 -2.84
CA ILE A 122 8.33 2.43 -2.81
C ILE A 122 9.05 2.27 -1.47
N GLU A 123 9.83 3.27 -1.07
CA GLU A 123 10.50 3.28 0.24
C GLU A 123 9.51 3.20 1.38
N TYR A 124 8.43 3.99 1.32
CA TYR A 124 7.34 3.96 2.28
C TYR A 124 6.79 2.54 2.40
N SER A 125 6.35 1.94 1.30
CA SER A 125 5.76 0.60 1.28
C SER A 125 6.69 -0.49 1.83
N ILE A 126 7.97 -0.47 1.41
CA ILE A 126 8.96 -1.45 1.86
C ILE A 126 9.22 -1.29 3.37
N LYS A 127 9.45 -0.06 3.83
CA LYS A 127 9.76 0.21 5.24
C LYS A 127 8.54 -0.01 6.15
N MET A 128 7.33 0.25 5.68
CA MET A 128 6.07 -0.08 6.36
C MET A 128 5.91 -1.58 6.52
N TYR A 129 6.05 -2.34 5.44
CA TYR A 129 5.86 -3.79 5.45
C TYR A 129 6.89 -4.50 6.34
N ASN A 130 8.16 -4.10 6.27
CA ASN A 130 9.25 -4.69 7.04
C ASN A 130 9.35 -4.18 8.50
N GLY A 131 8.40 -3.37 8.96
CA GLY A 131 8.39 -2.85 10.34
C GLY A 131 9.51 -1.84 10.64
N ILE A 132 10.20 -1.32 9.62
CA ILE A 132 11.31 -0.38 9.81
C ILE A 132 10.77 0.95 10.36
N LEU A 133 9.73 1.51 9.75
CA LEU A 133 9.15 2.78 10.22
C LEU A 133 8.60 2.67 11.64
N LEU A 134 7.95 1.55 11.97
CA LEU A 134 7.46 1.30 13.31
C LEU A 134 8.60 1.30 14.35
N ARG A 135 9.69 0.59 14.06
CA ARG A 135 10.85 0.53 14.96
C ARG A 135 11.54 1.88 15.10
N GLU A 136 11.70 2.62 14.01
CA GLU A 136 12.29 3.97 14.04
C GLU A 136 11.44 4.92 14.89
N PHE A 137 10.11 4.92 14.71
CA PHE A 137 9.19 5.73 15.51
C PHE A 137 9.21 5.35 17.00
N LYS A 138 9.20 4.06 17.34
CA LYS A 138 9.31 3.62 18.74
C LYS A 138 10.63 4.08 19.38
N LYS A 139 11.73 4.16 18.61
CA LYS A 139 13.01 4.69 19.10
C LYS A 139 12.95 6.20 19.34
N THR A 140 12.21 6.98 18.57
CA THR A 140 12.08 8.43 18.81
C THR A 140 11.28 8.71 20.08
N LEU A 141 10.25 7.92 20.38
CA LEU A 141 9.49 8.03 21.62
C LEU A 141 10.34 7.73 22.86
N LYS A 142 11.20 6.71 22.80
CA LYS A 142 12.11 6.33 23.89
C LYS A 142 13.25 7.32 24.16
N LYS A 143 13.51 8.26 23.25
CA LYS A 143 14.52 9.31 23.45
C LYS A 143 13.94 10.57 24.11
N ILE A 144 12.61 10.65 24.18
CA ILE A 144 11.87 11.79 24.75
C ILE A 144 11.46 11.50 26.21
N ASN A 145 11.51 10.22 26.62
CA ASN A 145 11.36 9.76 28.00
C ASN A 145 12.72 9.42 28.60
#